data_AF-J3N164-F1
#
_entry.id   AF-J3N164-F1
#
_cell.length_a   1.000
_cell.length_b   1.000
_cell.length_c   1.000
_cell.angle_alpha   90.00
_cell.angle_beta   90.00
_cell.angle_gamma   90.00
#
_symmetry.space_group_name_H-M   'P 1'
#
loop_
_entity.id
_entity.type
_entity.pdbx_description
1 polymer ?
#
loop_
_entity_poly.entity_id
_entity_poly.type
_entity_poly.pdbx_seq_one_letter_code
_entity_poly.pdbx_strand_id
1 'polypeptide(L)'
;MTEALKGIGYNEEENLFGAPYDSRYVSAPPGMHAMAFSSFMADLRRLAEHASGKNGGRAVILVTHSMGGLMAVEFLTRSPVPWRKRYVKHLVMVSTGAGGIVAPLRSLAASAHAPPSSLAGAERSYGSAFAALPSPKVFGDDQPLVVTRRGNYSARDMPELLAAVGFSGSEIHLYRTRALPVTLGFRAPRVPVTAVYGAGVPTPEQLVYWDGDFSKDPEVMYGDGDGAVNLQSVLALTPVVGEDPEQGFFKAVKIANATHGAIIRDEFALNGVITEYFFHFY
;
A
#
# COMPACT_ATOMS: atom_id res chain seq x y z
N MET A 1 3.54 7.01 -17.54
CA MET A 1 4.64 6.08 -17.20
C MET A 1 5.20 5.35 -18.43
N THR A 2 4.47 4.41 -19.06
CA THR A 2 5.00 3.60 -20.17
C THR A 2 5.61 4.42 -21.31
N GLU A 3 4.90 5.43 -21.83
CA GLU A 3 5.44 6.29 -22.90
C GLU A 3 6.72 7.03 -22.50
N ALA A 4 6.80 7.48 -21.25
CA ALA A 4 8.00 8.14 -20.74
C ALA A 4 9.17 7.16 -20.59
N LEU A 5 8.91 5.92 -20.15
CA LEU A 5 9.90 4.84 -20.11
C LEU A 5 10.37 4.44 -21.52
N LYS A 6 9.47 4.44 -22.50
CA LYS A 6 9.80 4.25 -23.92
C LYS A 6 10.72 5.32 -24.45
N GLY A 7 10.47 6.59 -24.09
CA GLY A 7 11.33 7.72 -24.44
C GLY A 7 12.78 7.59 -23.95
N ILE A 8 13.04 6.73 -22.97
CA ILE A 8 14.38 6.46 -22.40
C ILE A 8 14.87 5.03 -22.67
N GLY A 9 14.24 4.32 -23.62
CA GLY A 9 14.73 3.03 -24.13
C GLY A 9 14.14 1.77 -23.50
N TYR A 10 13.06 1.88 -22.73
CA TYR A 10 12.31 0.71 -22.24
C TYR A 10 11.17 0.34 -23.19
N ASN A 11 11.16 -0.89 -23.67
CA ASN A 11 10.11 -1.44 -24.53
C ASN A 11 9.35 -2.55 -23.80
N GLU A 12 8.02 -2.51 -23.94
CA GLU A 12 7.14 -3.57 -23.46
C GLU A 12 7.54 -4.92 -24.03
N GLU A 13 7.40 -5.98 -23.23
CA GLU A 13 7.74 -7.37 -23.57
C GLU A 13 9.24 -7.64 -23.83
N GLU A 14 10.09 -6.62 -23.87
CA GLU A 14 11.55 -6.75 -24.02
C GLU A 14 12.28 -6.57 -22.69
N ASN A 15 12.17 -5.38 -22.12
CA ASN A 15 12.85 -4.98 -20.88
C ASN A 15 11.90 -4.23 -19.91
N LEU A 16 10.63 -4.09 -20.27
CA LEU A 16 9.53 -3.58 -19.45
C LEU A 16 8.39 -4.59 -19.42
N PHE A 17 7.97 -4.99 -18.23
CA PHE A 17 6.94 -6.01 -18.04
C PHE A 17 5.91 -5.57 -16.99
N GLY A 18 4.65 -5.84 -17.26
CA GLY A 18 3.56 -5.70 -16.29
C GLY A 18 3.40 -6.96 -15.44
N ALA A 19 3.10 -6.77 -14.15
CA ALA A 19 2.76 -7.85 -13.22
C ALA A 19 1.36 -7.62 -12.62
N PRO A 20 0.27 -7.75 -13.42
CA PRO A 20 -1.08 -7.54 -12.94
C PRO A 20 -1.49 -8.62 -11.93
N TYR A 21 -2.40 -8.27 -11.04
CA TYR A 21 -2.98 -9.19 -10.07
C TYR A 21 -4.42 -8.77 -9.74
N ASP A 22 -5.17 -9.68 -9.14
CA ASP A 22 -6.52 -9.38 -8.67
C ASP A 22 -6.47 -8.57 -7.37
N SER A 23 -6.71 -7.27 -7.50
CA SER A 23 -6.64 -6.28 -6.41
C SER A 23 -7.66 -6.47 -5.29
N ARG A 24 -8.64 -7.37 -5.45
CA ARG A 24 -9.58 -7.73 -4.39
C ARG A 24 -8.95 -8.61 -3.33
N TYR A 25 -7.87 -9.31 -3.68
CA TYR A 25 -7.17 -10.24 -2.80
C TYR A 25 -5.83 -9.68 -2.34
N VAL A 26 -5.48 -10.04 -1.10
CA VAL A 26 -4.23 -9.66 -0.44
C VAL A 26 -3.61 -10.87 0.24
N SER A 27 -2.39 -10.72 0.75
CA SER A 27 -1.75 -11.75 1.57
C SER A 27 -2.51 -12.01 2.87
N ALA A 28 -2.24 -13.18 3.47
CA ALA A 28 -2.65 -13.51 4.84
C ALA A 28 -1.43 -14.05 5.61
N PRO A 29 -1.47 -14.14 6.94
CA PRO A 29 -0.32 -14.57 7.74
C PRO A 29 0.26 -15.91 7.29
N PRO A 30 1.58 -16.16 7.45
CA PRO A 30 2.17 -17.44 7.11
C PRO A 30 1.40 -18.63 7.72
N GLY A 31 1.20 -19.68 6.92
CA GLY A 31 0.39 -20.84 7.31
C GLY A 31 -1.12 -20.69 7.03
N MET A 32 -1.61 -19.49 6.74
CA MET A 32 -2.99 -19.29 6.29
C MET A 32 -3.10 -19.32 4.76
N HIS A 33 -4.17 -19.94 4.28
CA HIS A 33 -4.42 -20.10 2.85
C HIS A 33 -4.74 -18.77 2.16
N ALA A 34 -3.98 -18.37 1.14
CA ALA A 34 -4.21 -17.16 0.34
C ALA A 34 -3.88 -17.41 -1.15
N MET A 35 -4.71 -18.22 -1.83
CA MET A 35 -4.43 -18.70 -3.20
C MET A 35 -4.09 -17.61 -4.20
N ALA A 36 -4.91 -16.57 -4.32
CA ALA A 36 -4.68 -15.50 -5.29
C ALA A 36 -3.31 -14.82 -5.07
N PHE A 37 -2.95 -14.57 -3.81
CA PHE A 37 -1.64 -14.02 -3.46
C PHE A 37 -0.50 -15.01 -3.77
N SER A 38 -0.66 -16.28 -3.43
CA SER A 38 0.33 -17.33 -3.73
C SER A 38 0.56 -17.49 -5.24
N SER A 39 -0.50 -17.45 -6.05
CA SER A 39 -0.40 -17.48 -7.51
C SER A 39 0.35 -16.24 -8.02
N PHE A 40 -0.03 -15.05 -7.56
CA PHE A 40 0.65 -13.81 -7.90
C PHE A 40 2.16 -13.86 -7.56
N MET A 41 2.54 -14.35 -6.38
CA MET A 41 3.96 -14.49 -6.02
C MET A 41 4.70 -15.45 -6.95
N ALA A 42 4.07 -16.57 -7.35
CA ALA A 42 4.66 -17.53 -8.26
C ALA A 42 4.84 -16.94 -9.67
N ASP A 43 3.84 -16.19 -10.15
CA ASP A 43 3.90 -15.48 -11.44
C ASP A 43 4.97 -14.39 -11.42
N LEU A 44 5.00 -13.54 -10.38
CA LEU A 44 6.00 -12.49 -10.24
C LEU A 44 7.42 -13.03 -10.14
N ARG A 45 7.62 -14.16 -9.45
CA ARG A 45 8.91 -14.85 -9.40
C ARG A 45 9.36 -15.30 -10.79
N ARG A 46 8.49 -16.01 -11.53
CA ARG A 46 8.78 -16.44 -12.90
C ARG A 46 9.06 -15.27 -13.82
N LEU A 47 8.30 -14.17 -13.67
CA LEU A 47 8.49 -12.97 -14.47
C LEU A 47 9.84 -12.32 -14.21
N ALA A 48 10.26 -12.21 -12.95
CA ALA A 48 11.57 -11.67 -12.60
C ALA A 48 12.73 -12.52 -13.14
N GLU A 49 12.61 -13.85 -13.06
CA GLU A 49 13.58 -14.79 -13.63
C GLU A 49 13.64 -14.68 -15.16
N HIS A 50 12.47 -14.61 -15.81
CA HIS A 50 12.36 -14.44 -17.26
C HIS A 50 12.97 -13.12 -17.75
N ALA A 51 12.58 -12.00 -17.14
CA ALA A 51 13.09 -10.68 -17.46
C ALA A 51 14.61 -10.58 -17.23
N SER A 52 15.11 -11.22 -16.16
CA SER A 52 16.55 -11.32 -15.90
C SER A 52 17.27 -12.12 -17.00
N GLY A 53 16.71 -13.26 -17.41
CA GLY A 53 17.24 -14.09 -18.50
C GLY A 53 17.31 -13.34 -19.84
N LYS A 54 16.25 -12.62 -20.21
CA LYS A 54 16.23 -11.77 -21.41
C LYS A 54 17.22 -10.60 -21.35
N ASN A 55 17.63 -10.21 -20.14
CA ASN A 55 18.51 -9.07 -19.91
C ASN A 55 19.94 -9.47 -19.49
N GLY A 56 20.44 -10.60 -19.98
CA GLY A 56 21.81 -11.06 -19.74
C GLY A 56 22.10 -11.48 -18.29
N GLY A 57 21.06 -11.94 -17.57
CA GLY A 57 21.15 -12.33 -16.17
C GLY A 57 21.23 -11.16 -15.19
N ARG A 58 20.96 -9.93 -15.63
CA ARG A 58 20.90 -8.76 -14.76
C ARG A 58 19.65 -8.81 -13.88
N ALA A 59 19.79 -8.39 -12.62
CA ALA A 59 18.68 -8.32 -11.67
C ALA A 59 17.66 -7.25 -12.08
N VAL A 60 16.38 -7.48 -11.76
CA VAL A 60 15.26 -6.59 -12.11
C VAL A 60 15.09 -5.46 -11.10
N ILE A 61 14.49 -4.36 -11.54
CA ILE A 61 13.98 -3.31 -10.65
C ILE A 61 12.46 -3.49 -10.57
N LEU A 62 11.94 -3.65 -9.35
CA LEU A 62 10.50 -3.71 -9.11
C LEU A 62 9.97 -2.30 -8.93
N VAL A 63 8.93 -1.97 -9.69
CA VAL A 63 8.27 -0.67 -9.65
C VAL A 63 6.84 -0.86 -9.23
N THR A 64 6.43 -0.15 -8.19
CA THR A 64 5.10 -0.34 -7.61
C THR A 64 4.40 0.99 -7.39
N HIS A 65 3.08 0.95 -7.41
CA HIS A 65 2.23 2.09 -7.07
C HIS A 65 1.21 1.67 -6.02
N SER A 66 0.97 2.53 -5.02
CA SER A 66 -0.08 2.34 -4.02
C SER A 66 0.01 0.97 -3.33
N MET A 67 -1.08 0.21 -3.28
CA MET A 67 -1.14 -1.14 -2.71
C MET A 67 -0.13 -2.12 -3.33
N GLY A 68 0.31 -1.91 -4.57
CA GLY A 68 1.34 -2.74 -5.20
C GLY A 68 2.64 -2.77 -4.40
N GLY A 69 2.97 -1.68 -3.68
CA GLY A 69 4.15 -1.64 -2.82
C GLY A 69 4.03 -2.56 -1.60
N LEU A 70 2.84 -2.66 -1.00
CA LEU A 70 2.57 -3.61 0.09
C LEU A 70 2.72 -5.06 -0.40
N MET A 71 2.17 -5.34 -1.58
CA MET A 71 2.24 -6.67 -2.21
C MET A 71 3.68 -7.06 -2.54
N ALA A 72 4.48 -6.11 -3.05
CA ALA A 72 5.89 -6.34 -3.35
C ALA A 72 6.73 -6.54 -2.09
N VAL A 73 6.50 -5.75 -1.03
CA VAL A 73 7.17 -5.97 0.26
C VAL A 73 6.86 -7.37 0.78
N GLU A 74 5.60 -7.80 0.75
CA GLU A 74 5.24 -9.13 1.22
C GLU A 74 5.83 -10.26 0.36
N PHE A 75 5.84 -10.08 -0.96
CA PHE A 75 6.52 -11.00 -1.87
C PHE A 75 8.02 -11.12 -1.56
N LEU A 76 8.69 -9.99 -1.32
CA LEU A 76 10.11 -9.95 -1.02
C LEU A 76 10.38 -10.57 0.35
N THR A 77 9.69 -10.17 1.42
CA THR A 77 9.91 -10.72 2.77
C THR A 77 9.69 -12.24 2.85
N ARG A 78 8.86 -12.81 1.97
CA ARG A 78 8.63 -14.27 1.83
C ARG A 78 9.56 -14.99 0.86
N SER A 79 10.30 -14.26 0.02
CA SER A 79 11.21 -14.88 -0.93
C SER A 79 12.52 -15.33 -0.25
N PRO A 80 13.19 -16.39 -0.72
CA PRO A 80 14.48 -16.78 -0.16
C PRO A 80 15.54 -15.68 -0.32
N VAL A 81 16.40 -15.51 0.69
CA VAL A 81 17.50 -14.51 0.64
C VAL A 81 18.38 -14.68 -0.60
N PRO A 82 18.82 -15.91 -0.98
CA PRO A 82 19.64 -16.09 -2.19
C PRO A 82 18.92 -15.67 -3.47
N TRP A 83 17.60 -15.90 -3.54
CA TRP A 83 16.80 -15.51 -4.70
C TRP A 83 16.72 -13.99 -4.83
N ARG A 84 16.42 -13.27 -3.74
CA ARG A 84 16.37 -11.80 -3.77
C ARG A 84 17.70 -11.19 -4.17
N LYS A 85 18.81 -11.67 -3.58
CA LYS A 85 20.16 -11.20 -3.92
C LYS A 85 20.53 -11.44 -5.39
N ARG A 86 19.98 -12.50 -6.01
CA ARG A 86 20.24 -12.84 -7.41
C ARG A 86 19.39 -12.02 -8.38
N TYR A 87 18.10 -11.87 -8.09
CA TYR A 87 17.13 -11.41 -9.08
C TYR A 87 16.60 -10.00 -8.86
N VAL A 88 16.77 -9.40 -7.67
CA VAL A 88 16.19 -8.09 -7.36
C VAL A 88 17.31 -7.08 -7.10
N LYS A 89 17.43 -6.11 -8.01
CA LYS A 89 18.38 -5.00 -7.90
C LYS A 89 17.86 -3.95 -6.93
N HIS A 90 16.57 -3.59 -7.07
CA HIS A 90 15.97 -2.48 -6.36
C HIS A 90 14.45 -2.60 -6.30
N LEU A 91 13.83 -2.02 -5.27
CA LEU A 91 12.39 -1.78 -5.17
C LEU A 91 12.12 -0.28 -5.15
N VAL A 92 11.35 0.22 -6.11
CA VAL A 92 10.83 1.59 -6.14
C VAL A 92 9.36 1.55 -5.73
N MET A 93 9.06 2.08 -4.55
CA MET A 93 7.71 2.20 -4.00
C MET A 93 7.17 3.59 -4.29
N VAL A 94 6.12 3.71 -5.09
CA VAL A 94 5.51 5.01 -5.43
C VAL A 94 4.17 5.15 -4.70
N SER A 95 4.05 6.15 -3.84
CA SER A 95 2.83 6.43 -3.06
C SER A 95 2.33 5.24 -2.24
N THR A 96 3.26 4.58 -1.53
CA THR A 96 2.95 3.51 -0.60
C THR A 96 3.40 3.93 0.80
N GLY A 97 2.56 3.72 1.81
CA GLY A 97 2.91 3.88 3.22
C GLY A 97 3.02 2.55 3.95
N ALA A 98 3.63 2.56 5.13
CA ALA A 98 3.78 1.39 5.99
C ALA A 98 2.56 1.13 6.90
N GLY A 99 1.63 2.08 6.99
CA GLY A 99 0.64 2.14 8.07
C GLY A 99 -0.81 2.04 7.68
N GLY A 100 -1.15 1.75 6.42
CA GLY A 100 -2.52 1.92 5.92
C GLY A 100 -2.88 3.40 5.72
N ILE A 101 -4.15 3.70 5.49
CA ILE A 101 -4.65 5.03 5.12
C ILE A 101 -6.03 5.28 5.76
N VAL A 102 -6.36 6.55 6.03
CA VAL A 102 -7.62 6.92 6.71
C VAL A 102 -8.81 6.94 5.74
N ALA A 103 -8.60 7.35 4.48
CA ALA A 103 -9.67 7.53 3.51
C ALA A 103 -10.65 6.33 3.36
N PRO A 104 -10.19 5.06 3.36
CA PRO A 104 -11.08 3.90 3.27
C PRO A 104 -12.07 3.75 4.43
N LEU A 105 -11.83 4.37 5.59
CA LEU A 105 -12.77 4.30 6.72
C LEU A 105 -14.13 4.89 6.34
N ARG A 106 -14.15 5.98 5.54
CA ARG A 106 -15.39 6.59 5.03
C ARG A 106 -16.10 5.64 4.06
N SER A 107 -15.36 5.04 3.12
CA SER A 107 -15.94 4.11 2.15
C SER A 107 -16.46 2.84 2.82
N LEU A 108 -15.76 2.33 3.83
CA LEU A 108 -16.19 1.17 4.60
C LEU A 108 -17.47 1.46 5.40
N ALA A 109 -17.56 2.63 6.03
CA ALA A 109 -18.79 3.09 6.68
C ALA A 109 -19.97 3.12 5.70
N ALA A 110 -19.81 3.76 4.54
CA ALA A 110 -20.84 3.79 3.51
C ALA A 110 -21.19 2.39 2.97
N SER A 111 -20.20 1.54 2.74
CA SER A 111 -20.36 0.17 2.22
C SER A 111 -21.20 -0.71 3.14
N ALA A 112 -21.14 -0.48 4.45
CA ALA A 112 -21.86 -1.28 5.42
C ALA A 112 -23.38 -1.07 5.34
N HIS A 113 -23.79 0.08 4.82
CA HIS A 113 -25.18 0.47 4.62
C HIS A 113 -25.64 0.34 3.16
N ALA A 114 -24.74 -0.03 2.25
CA ALA A 114 -25.05 -0.21 0.84
C ALA A 114 -25.77 -1.55 0.57
N PRO A 115 -26.63 -1.63 -0.46
CA PRO A 115 -27.24 -2.90 -0.87
C PRO A 115 -26.14 -3.94 -1.18
N PRO A 116 -26.27 -5.21 -0.77
CA PRO A 116 -25.26 -6.24 -1.05
C PRO A 116 -24.95 -6.45 -2.54
N SER A 117 -25.92 -6.14 -3.42
CA SER A 117 -25.77 -6.21 -4.88
C SER A 117 -25.06 -5.00 -5.50
N SER A 118 -24.82 -3.94 -4.73
CA SER A 118 -24.10 -2.75 -5.20
C SER A 118 -22.59 -2.97 -5.18
N LEU A 119 -21.86 -2.17 -5.96
CA LEU A 119 -20.38 -2.19 -5.93
C LEU A 119 -19.85 -1.92 -4.52
N ALA A 120 -20.40 -0.92 -3.82
CA ALA A 120 -20.02 -0.62 -2.44
C ALA A 120 -20.30 -1.82 -1.51
N GLY A 121 -21.45 -2.48 -1.65
CA GLY A 121 -21.75 -3.70 -0.91
C GLY A 121 -20.77 -4.84 -1.20
N ALA A 122 -20.29 -4.97 -2.44
CA ALA A 122 -19.30 -5.97 -2.84
C ALA A 122 -17.89 -5.65 -2.31
N GLU A 123 -17.48 -4.37 -2.29
CA GLU A 123 -16.17 -3.92 -1.79
C GLU A 123 -15.92 -4.33 -0.34
N ARG A 124 -16.97 -4.44 0.46
CA ARG A 124 -16.95 -4.95 1.83
C ARG A 124 -16.35 -6.35 1.96
N SER A 125 -16.43 -7.16 0.90
CA SER A 125 -15.87 -8.51 0.84
C SER A 125 -14.40 -8.57 0.40
N TYR A 126 -13.83 -7.44 -0.04
CA TYR A 126 -12.47 -7.41 -0.59
C TYR A 126 -11.46 -7.38 0.55
N GLY A 127 -10.45 -8.26 0.47
CA GLY A 127 -9.37 -8.28 1.45
C GLY A 127 -8.55 -6.99 1.44
N SER A 128 -8.48 -6.31 0.30
CA SER A 128 -7.81 -5.01 0.15
C SER A 128 -8.47 -3.89 0.97
N ALA A 129 -9.78 -3.93 1.16
CA ALA A 129 -10.47 -2.95 2.00
C ALA A 129 -9.98 -3.03 3.47
N PHE A 130 -9.76 -4.25 3.98
CA PHE A 130 -9.20 -4.46 5.31
C PHE A 130 -7.69 -4.21 5.39
N ALA A 131 -6.92 -4.54 4.34
CA ALA A 131 -5.47 -4.32 4.33
C ALA A 131 -5.09 -2.84 4.25
N ALA A 132 -5.98 -1.99 3.75
CA ALA A 132 -5.78 -0.54 3.70
C ALA A 132 -6.05 0.16 5.04
N LEU A 133 -6.61 -0.54 6.03
CA LEU A 133 -6.98 0.05 7.32
C LEU A 133 -5.75 0.57 8.09
N PRO A 134 -5.88 1.71 8.81
CA PRO A 134 -4.83 2.26 9.64
C PRO A 134 -4.29 1.26 10.66
N SER A 135 -2.96 1.16 10.73
CA SER A 135 -2.23 0.32 11.67
C SER A 135 -1.92 1.09 12.96
N PRO A 136 -2.20 0.54 14.15
CA PRO A 136 -1.81 1.19 15.41
C PRO A 136 -0.28 1.33 15.55
N LYS A 137 0.50 0.48 14.86
CA LYS A 137 1.97 0.61 14.80
C LYS A 137 2.43 1.94 14.19
N VAL A 138 1.61 2.58 13.36
CA VAL A 138 1.95 3.82 12.65
C VAL A 138 1.09 4.99 13.10
N PHE A 139 -0.22 4.79 13.24
CA PHE A 139 -1.17 5.82 13.66
C PHE A 139 -1.29 5.97 15.18
N GLY A 140 -0.60 5.12 15.95
CA GLY A 140 -0.63 5.13 17.40
C GLY A 140 -1.92 4.57 17.97
N ASP A 141 -1.94 4.51 19.30
CA ASP A 141 -3.03 3.91 20.07
C ASP A 141 -4.08 4.93 20.54
N ASP A 142 -3.76 6.22 20.53
CA ASP A 142 -4.61 7.22 21.19
C ASP A 142 -5.13 8.30 20.22
N GLN A 143 -4.53 8.46 19.04
CA GLN A 143 -4.95 9.47 18.06
C GLN A 143 -6.31 9.08 17.45
N PRO A 144 -7.37 9.87 17.64
CA PRO A 144 -8.67 9.57 17.06
C PRO A 144 -8.66 9.70 15.54
N LEU A 145 -9.04 8.65 14.84
CA LEU A 145 -9.25 8.64 13.38
C LEU A 145 -10.72 8.82 13.02
N VAL A 146 -11.62 8.35 13.90
CA VAL A 146 -13.06 8.58 13.79
C VAL A 146 -13.57 9.16 15.11
N VAL A 147 -14.27 10.28 15.03
CA VAL A 147 -14.82 11.01 16.18
C VAL A 147 -16.34 10.95 16.13
N THR A 148 -16.96 10.61 17.25
CA THR A 148 -18.41 10.67 17.41
C THR A 148 -18.75 11.34 18.74
N ARG A 149 -20.00 11.75 18.96
CA ARG A 149 -20.42 12.30 20.25
C ARG A 149 -20.34 11.28 21.41
N ARG A 150 -20.39 9.98 21.13
CA ARG A 150 -20.42 8.92 22.15
C ARG A 150 -19.05 8.34 22.48
N GLY A 151 -18.05 8.62 21.64
CA GLY A 151 -16.72 8.06 21.77
C GLY A 151 -15.91 8.19 20.49
N ASN A 152 -14.60 8.05 20.63
CA ASN A 152 -13.63 8.17 19.56
C ASN A 152 -13.03 6.80 19.27
N TYR A 153 -12.64 6.57 18.02
CA TYR A 153 -11.96 5.36 17.57
C TYR A 153 -10.60 5.73 17.00
N SER A 154 -9.54 5.19 17.59
CA SER A 154 -8.18 5.24 17.05
C SER A 154 -7.90 4.02 16.16
N ALA A 155 -6.66 3.89 15.67
CA ALA A 155 -6.24 2.71 14.92
C ALA A 155 -6.29 1.41 15.75
N ARG A 156 -6.16 1.46 17.08
CA ARG A 156 -6.26 0.27 17.94
C ARG A 156 -7.71 -0.23 18.05
N ASP A 157 -8.67 0.68 17.94
CA ASP A 157 -10.10 0.45 18.13
C ASP A 157 -10.79 0.02 16.83
N MET A 158 -10.01 -0.38 15.82
CA MET A 158 -10.52 -0.74 14.50
C MET A 158 -11.57 -1.86 14.55
N PRO A 159 -11.41 -2.94 15.34
CA PRO A 159 -12.47 -3.93 15.49
C PRO A 159 -13.78 -3.36 16.06
N GLU A 160 -13.69 -2.44 17.02
CA GLU A 160 -14.81 -1.78 17.67
C GLU A 160 -15.50 -0.80 16.72
N LEU A 161 -14.73 -0.08 15.91
CA LEU A 161 -15.25 0.78 14.84
C LEU A 161 -15.99 -0.05 13.78
N LEU A 162 -15.39 -1.15 13.31
CA LEU A 162 -16.03 -2.05 12.36
C LEU A 162 -17.36 -2.58 12.91
N ALA A 163 -17.41 -2.97 14.19
CA ALA A 163 -18.65 -3.36 14.84
C ALA A 163 -19.69 -2.23 14.88
N ALA A 164 -19.28 -1.01 15.24
CA ALA A 164 -20.16 0.16 15.31
C ALA A 164 -20.74 0.56 13.94
N VAL A 165 -19.97 0.36 12.88
CA VAL A 165 -20.38 0.57 11.48
C VAL A 165 -21.35 -0.51 10.97
N GLY A 166 -21.40 -1.68 11.61
CA GLY A 166 -22.29 -2.78 11.24
C GLY A 166 -21.62 -3.97 10.55
N PHE A 167 -20.31 -4.15 10.75
CA PHE A 167 -19.61 -5.38 10.38
C PHE A 167 -20.01 -6.54 11.28
N SER A 168 -20.23 -7.71 10.69
CA SER A 168 -20.55 -8.92 11.42
C SER A 168 -19.31 -9.46 12.16
N GLY A 169 -19.55 -10.30 13.18
CA GLY A 169 -18.47 -10.92 13.95
C GLY A 169 -17.50 -11.75 13.08
N SER A 170 -17.97 -12.37 12.00
CA SER A 170 -17.13 -13.12 11.07
C SER A 170 -16.23 -12.22 10.23
N GLU A 171 -16.73 -11.07 9.76
CA GLU A 171 -15.91 -10.10 9.01
C GLU A 171 -14.84 -9.47 9.91
N ILE A 172 -15.21 -9.10 11.15
CA ILE A 172 -14.27 -8.59 12.15
C ILE A 172 -13.22 -9.67 12.50
N HIS A 173 -13.64 -10.94 12.56
CA HIS A 173 -12.72 -12.06 12.75
C HIS A 173 -11.72 -12.18 11.59
N LEU A 174 -12.15 -11.99 10.34
CA LEU A 174 -11.26 -11.98 9.16
C LEU A 174 -10.27 -10.82 9.23
N TYR A 175 -10.70 -9.62 9.63
CA TYR A 175 -9.79 -8.51 9.88
C TYR A 175 -8.73 -8.87 10.93
N ARG A 176 -9.15 -9.32 12.11
CA ARG A 176 -8.26 -9.66 13.24
C ARG A 176 -7.27 -10.77 12.92
N THR A 177 -7.71 -11.80 12.20
CA THR A 177 -6.88 -13.00 11.95
C THR A 177 -6.09 -12.95 10.66
N ARG A 178 -6.47 -12.11 9.69
CA ARG A 178 -5.85 -12.08 8.36
C ARG A 178 -5.19 -10.75 8.03
N ALA A 179 -5.94 -9.65 8.07
CA ALA A 179 -5.43 -8.35 7.63
C ALA A 179 -4.51 -7.69 8.68
N LEU A 180 -4.96 -7.64 9.95
CA LEU A 180 -4.24 -6.98 11.02
C LEU A 180 -2.84 -7.58 11.25
N PRO A 181 -2.62 -8.91 11.31
CA PRO A 181 -1.29 -9.44 11.58
C PRO A 181 -0.30 -9.21 10.43
N VAL A 182 -0.77 -9.16 9.19
CA VAL A 182 0.06 -8.78 8.03
C VAL A 182 0.48 -7.31 8.15
N THR A 183 -0.47 -6.44 8.48
CA THR A 183 -0.23 -4.99 8.61
C THR A 183 0.74 -4.68 9.76
N LEU A 184 0.56 -5.32 10.93
CA LEU A 184 1.49 -5.21 12.06
C LEU A 184 2.88 -5.80 11.75
N GLY A 185 2.89 -6.84 10.90
CA GLY A 185 4.10 -7.53 10.45
C GLY A 185 4.87 -6.83 9.32
N PHE A 186 4.40 -5.66 8.84
CA PHE A 186 5.11 -4.89 7.83
C PHE A 186 6.52 -4.54 8.32
N ARG A 187 7.52 -4.86 7.48
CA ARG A 187 8.95 -4.80 7.80
C ARG A 187 9.80 -4.63 6.54
N ALA A 188 11.08 -4.33 6.73
CA ALA A 188 12.05 -4.16 5.65
C ALA A 188 12.11 -5.37 4.68
N PRO A 189 12.06 -5.16 3.35
CA PRO A 189 12.15 -6.23 2.36
C PRO A 189 13.58 -6.74 2.12
N ARG A 190 14.60 -6.07 2.69
CA ARG A 190 16.03 -6.45 2.61
C ARG A 190 16.55 -6.58 1.18
N VAL A 191 16.08 -5.66 0.35
CA VAL A 191 16.64 -5.29 -0.95
C VAL A 191 16.72 -3.77 -0.97
N PRO A 192 17.62 -3.14 -1.73
CA PRO A 192 17.65 -1.68 -1.87
C PRO A 192 16.25 -1.09 -2.17
N VAL A 193 15.84 -0.06 -1.43
CA VAL A 193 14.51 0.57 -1.57
C VAL A 193 14.65 2.08 -1.84
N THR A 194 13.86 2.57 -2.79
CA THR A 194 13.53 4.00 -2.91
C THR A 194 12.02 4.17 -2.74
N ALA A 195 11.60 4.98 -1.78
CA ALA A 195 10.21 5.36 -1.59
C ALA A 195 9.99 6.76 -2.16
N VAL A 196 9.16 6.89 -3.20
CA VAL A 196 8.79 8.16 -3.83
C VAL A 196 7.35 8.48 -3.48
N TYR A 197 7.06 9.69 -3.00
CA TYR A 197 5.74 10.03 -2.49
C TYR A 197 5.34 11.49 -2.69
N GLY A 198 4.03 11.71 -2.81
CA GLY A 198 3.42 13.03 -2.81
C GLY A 198 3.29 13.59 -1.40
N ALA A 199 3.40 14.91 -1.26
CA ALA A 199 3.11 15.64 -0.03
C ALA A 199 2.66 17.07 -0.38
N GLY A 200 1.90 17.71 0.48
CA GLY A 200 1.28 19.03 0.28
C GLY A 200 -0.14 18.97 -0.26
N VAL A 201 -0.76 17.78 -0.35
CA VAL A 201 -2.12 17.60 -0.86
C VAL A 201 -3.06 17.28 0.32
N PRO A 202 -4.17 18.03 0.50
CA PRO A 202 -5.13 17.75 1.56
C PRO A 202 -5.59 16.30 1.54
N THR A 203 -5.33 15.58 2.62
CA THR A 203 -5.59 14.13 2.74
C THR A 203 -6.43 13.86 3.98
N PRO A 204 -7.52 13.07 3.91
CA PRO A 204 -8.35 12.77 5.09
C PRO A 204 -7.51 12.23 6.25
N GLU A 205 -7.58 12.86 7.41
CA GLU A 205 -6.85 12.45 8.62
C GLU A 205 -7.78 12.05 9.76
N GLN A 206 -8.96 12.66 9.81
CA GLN A 206 -10.00 12.30 10.78
C GLN A 206 -11.39 12.47 10.16
N LEU A 207 -12.30 11.55 10.52
CA LEU A 207 -13.70 11.55 10.09
C LEU A 207 -14.59 11.83 11.30
N VAL A 208 -15.46 12.84 11.21
CA VAL A 208 -16.33 13.24 12.32
C VAL A 208 -17.78 12.94 12.00
N TYR A 209 -18.36 12.03 12.78
CA TYR A 209 -19.76 11.62 12.74
C TYR A 209 -20.45 12.09 14.03
N TRP A 210 -20.78 13.37 14.12
CA TRP A 210 -21.33 13.99 15.34
C TRP A 210 -22.50 13.20 15.93
N ASP A 211 -23.46 12.77 15.10
CA ASP A 211 -24.64 12.02 15.55
C ASP A 211 -24.40 10.51 15.70
N GLY A 212 -23.21 10.02 15.35
CA GLY A 212 -22.88 8.59 15.31
C GLY A 212 -23.58 7.81 14.18
N ASP A 213 -24.16 8.51 13.21
CA ASP A 213 -24.85 7.93 12.06
C ASP A 213 -23.87 7.69 10.90
N PHE A 214 -23.31 6.48 10.83
CA PHE A 214 -22.35 6.06 9.80
C PHE A 214 -22.95 5.92 8.40
N SER A 215 -24.28 6.04 8.25
CA SER A 215 -24.95 6.02 6.94
C SER A 215 -24.84 7.36 6.19
N LYS A 216 -24.45 8.43 6.88
CA LYS A 216 -24.26 9.77 6.32
C LYS A 216 -22.79 10.04 5.99
N ASP A 217 -22.55 11.09 5.22
CA ASP A 217 -21.20 11.58 5.03
C ASP A 217 -20.67 12.26 6.31
N PRO A 218 -19.42 11.98 6.72
CA PRO A 218 -18.80 12.67 7.84
C PRO A 218 -18.30 14.06 7.43
N GLU A 219 -18.10 14.92 8.43
CA GLU A 219 -17.18 16.04 8.29
C GLU A 219 -15.74 15.48 8.24
N VAL A 220 -14.95 15.94 7.27
CA VAL A 220 -13.60 15.42 7.03
C VAL A 220 -12.58 16.47 7.43
N MET A 221 -11.72 16.13 8.38
CA MET A 221 -10.53 16.92 8.71
C MET A 221 -9.38 16.44 7.84
N TYR A 222 -8.70 17.39 7.21
CA TYR A 222 -7.62 17.12 6.28
C TYR A 222 -6.27 17.43 6.91
N GLY A 223 -5.35 16.49 6.76
CA GLY A 223 -3.92 16.65 7.03
C GLY A 223 -3.11 16.65 5.73
N ASP A 224 -1.80 16.42 5.90
CA ASP A 224 -0.86 16.32 4.79
C ASP A 224 -0.81 14.89 4.20
N GLY A 225 -0.53 14.81 2.90
CA GLY A 225 -0.39 13.57 2.13
C GLY A 225 -0.44 13.82 0.63
N ASP A 226 -0.87 12.81 -0.12
CA ASP A 226 -1.02 12.86 -1.58
C ASP A 226 -2.49 12.90 -2.05
N GLY A 227 -3.44 13.10 -1.13
CA GLY A 227 -4.88 13.06 -1.35
C GLY A 227 -5.51 11.69 -1.08
N ALA A 228 -4.72 10.62 -0.91
CA ALA A 228 -5.19 9.30 -0.53
C ALA A 228 -4.37 8.69 0.63
N VAL A 229 -3.05 8.76 0.54
CA VAL A 229 -2.11 8.25 1.53
C VAL A 229 -1.67 9.37 2.45
N ASN A 230 -1.96 9.21 3.74
CA ASN A 230 -1.53 10.13 4.79
C ASN A 230 0.01 10.22 4.81
N LEU A 231 0.54 11.45 4.93
CA LEU A 231 1.99 11.66 5.01
C LEU A 231 2.63 10.83 6.13
N GLN A 232 1.98 10.74 7.29
CA GLN A 232 2.41 9.91 8.41
C GLN A 232 2.65 8.44 8.02
N SER A 233 1.78 7.88 7.18
CA SER A 233 1.90 6.49 6.71
C SER A 233 3.15 6.29 5.86
N VAL A 234 3.50 7.27 5.01
CA VAL A 234 4.70 7.20 4.18
C VAL A 234 5.96 7.48 4.97
N LEU A 235 5.94 8.49 5.85
CA LEU A 235 7.10 8.82 6.68
C LEU A 235 7.51 7.66 7.59
N ALA A 236 6.55 6.83 8.01
CA ALA A 236 6.81 5.60 8.76
C ALA A 236 7.68 4.58 8.02
N LEU A 237 7.86 4.68 6.69
CA LEU A 237 8.83 3.84 5.98
C LEU A 237 10.28 4.09 6.42
N THR A 238 10.62 5.31 6.85
CA THR A 238 11.99 5.60 7.31
C THR A 238 12.36 4.78 8.55
N PRO A 239 11.62 4.85 9.67
CA PRO A 239 11.92 4.01 10.82
C PRO A 239 11.63 2.51 10.59
N VAL A 240 10.60 2.15 9.82
CA VAL A 240 10.22 0.72 9.66
C VAL A 240 11.08 -0.03 8.64
N VAL A 241 11.56 0.66 7.61
CA VAL A 241 12.40 0.09 6.56
C VAL A 241 13.82 0.64 6.65
N GLY A 242 13.98 1.96 6.59
CA GLY A 242 15.30 2.60 6.50
C GLY A 242 16.21 2.40 7.71
N GLU A 243 15.65 2.24 8.91
CA GLU A 243 16.40 2.03 10.15
C GLU A 243 16.51 0.54 10.54
N ASP A 244 15.94 -0.38 9.75
CA ASP A 244 16.11 -1.82 9.98
C ASP A 244 17.58 -2.22 9.77
N PRO A 245 18.26 -2.86 10.75
CA PRO A 245 19.69 -3.17 10.64
C PRO A 245 20.06 -4.13 9.50
N GLU A 246 19.10 -4.91 9.01
CA GLU A 246 19.28 -5.82 7.88
C GLU A 246 18.83 -5.21 6.55
N GLN A 247 18.29 -3.98 6.57
CA GLN A 247 18.05 -3.18 5.38
C GLN A 247 19.36 -2.50 4.95
N GLY A 248 19.78 -2.76 3.70
CA GLY A 248 21.00 -2.16 3.16
C GLY A 248 20.80 -0.68 2.81
N PHE A 249 20.14 -0.42 1.68
CA PHE A 249 19.90 0.92 1.17
C PHE A 249 18.43 1.31 1.30
N PHE A 250 18.17 2.52 1.79
CA PHE A 250 16.85 3.14 1.79
C PHE A 250 16.98 4.63 1.44
N LYS A 251 16.11 5.11 0.55
CA LYS A 251 15.98 6.53 0.22
C LYS A 251 14.51 6.91 0.17
N ALA A 252 14.15 8.05 0.75
CA ALA A 252 12.82 8.61 0.66
C ALA A 252 12.88 9.91 -0.17
N VAL A 253 12.01 10.02 -1.17
CA VAL A 253 11.96 11.14 -2.12
C VAL A 253 10.57 11.74 -2.12
N LYS A 254 10.49 12.98 -1.62
CA LYS A 254 9.25 13.76 -1.62
C LYS A 254 9.10 14.49 -2.95
N ILE A 255 7.92 14.42 -3.54
CA ILE A 255 7.49 15.25 -4.66
C ILE A 255 6.37 16.16 -4.16
N ALA A 256 6.67 17.45 -4.02
CA ALA A 256 5.70 18.42 -3.54
C ALA A 256 4.50 18.55 -4.49
N ASN A 257 3.30 18.61 -3.92
CA ASN A 257 2.00 18.80 -4.58
C ASN A 257 1.62 17.72 -5.61
N ALA A 258 2.33 16.60 -5.65
CA ALA A 258 1.92 15.45 -6.46
C ALA A 258 0.76 14.72 -5.79
N THR A 259 -0.35 14.54 -6.51
CA THR A 259 -1.47 13.71 -6.02
C THR A 259 -1.18 12.23 -6.22
N HIS A 260 -1.90 11.38 -5.49
CA HIS A 260 -1.74 9.93 -5.48
C HIS A 260 -1.72 9.30 -6.89
N GLY A 261 -2.62 9.75 -7.77
CA GLY A 261 -2.72 9.27 -9.15
C GLY A 261 -1.81 10.02 -10.13
N ALA A 262 -1.61 11.33 -9.91
CA ALA A 262 -0.81 12.18 -10.79
C ALA A 262 0.68 11.82 -10.76
N ILE A 263 1.20 11.31 -9.64
CA ILE A 263 2.62 11.02 -9.47
C ILE A 263 3.21 10.05 -10.53
N ILE A 264 2.38 9.23 -11.17
CA ILE A 264 2.77 8.30 -12.25
C ILE A 264 2.30 8.72 -13.65
N ARG A 265 1.63 9.89 -13.76
CA ARG A 265 1.00 10.39 -14.99
C ARG A 265 1.55 11.75 -15.41
N ASP A 266 1.61 12.69 -14.47
CA ASP A 266 1.97 14.09 -14.73
C ASP A 266 3.47 14.20 -14.92
N GLU A 267 3.90 14.86 -16.00
CA GLU A 267 5.30 14.91 -16.42
C GLU A 267 6.25 15.39 -15.31
N PHE A 268 5.88 16.44 -14.58
CA PHE A 268 6.66 16.98 -13.46
C PHE A 268 6.97 15.90 -12.40
N ALA A 269 5.95 15.18 -11.95
CA ALA A 269 6.10 14.19 -10.89
C ALA A 269 6.71 12.89 -11.43
N LEU A 270 6.31 12.50 -12.64
CA LEU A 270 6.81 11.34 -13.34
C LEU A 270 8.30 11.46 -13.62
N ASN A 271 8.83 12.65 -13.94
CA ASN A 271 10.26 12.88 -14.10
C ASN A 271 11.03 12.66 -12.79
N GLY A 272 10.47 13.06 -11.65
CA GLY A 272 11.04 12.76 -10.33
C GLY A 272 11.12 11.26 -10.06
N VAL A 273 10.04 10.54 -10.39
CA VAL A 273 10.00 9.07 -10.30
C VAL A 273 11.01 8.44 -11.29
N ILE A 274 11.09 8.93 -12.53
CA ILE A 274 11.97 8.42 -13.59
C ILE A 274 13.45 8.59 -13.24
N THR A 275 13.81 9.75 -12.68
CA THR A 275 15.18 10.08 -12.26
C THR A 275 15.73 9.06 -11.27
N GLU A 276 14.88 8.55 -10.39
CA GLU A 276 15.26 7.53 -9.41
C GLU A 276 15.54 6.17 -10.06
N TYR A 277 15.01 5.83 -11.25
CA TYR A 277 15.42 4.61 -11.97
C TYR A 277 16.71 4.77 -12.76
N PHE A 278 17.04 5.98 -13.20
CA PHE A 278 18.08 6.18 -14.22
C PHE A 278 19.42 6.63 -13.62
N PHE A 279 19.43 7.63 -12.73
CA PHE A 279 20.69 8.28 -12.33
C PHE A 279 21.44 7.59 -11.18
N HIS A 280 20.84 6.62 -10.51
CA HIS A 280 21.49 5.87 -9.42
C HIS A 280 21.96 4.48 -9.84
N PHE A 281 21.68 4.04 -11.07
CA PHE A 281 21.75 2.62 -11.44
C PHE A 281 22.54 2.30 -12.71
N TYR A 282 23.17 3.31 -13.33
CA TYR A 282 24.20 3.19 -14.34
C TYR A 282 25.55 3.66 -13.79
#